data_AF-B8IRR4-F1
#
_entry.id   AF-B8IRR4-F1
#
_cell.length_a   1.000
_cell.length_b   1.000
_cell.length_c   1.000
_cell.angle_alpha   90.00
_cell.angle_beta   90.00
_cell.angle_gamma   90.00
#
_symmetry.space_group_name_H-M   'P 1'
#
loop_
_entity.id
_entity.type
_entity.pdbx_description
1 polymer ?
#
loop_
_entity_poly.entity_id
_entity_poly.type
_entity_poly.pdbx_seq_one_letter_code
_entity_poly.pdbx_strand_id
1 'polypeptide(L)'
;MREPANFFDEIADAQIAAPVKRKLTKTEERRFKAREAEKELQDEQKLGKLYRRWRREKRDALLNGPHGSAIADLLSFMAGMTLDAAPALIERVRSAGWIRDLSADQRFDLLFLIGNGIASCRVRHGLTPFEDEIPWTQAPKAFAQIKSLMGLDGQ
;
A
#
# COMPACT_ATOMS: atom_id res chain seq x y z
N MET A 1 20.73 3.77 42.73
CA MET A 1 20.52 5.05 43.45
C MET A 1 19.40 5.77 42.74
N ARG A 2 18.25 5.97 43.41
CA ARG A 2 17.11 6.73 42.90
C ARG A 2 17.35 8.18 43.33
N GLU A 3 17.39 9.14 42.40
CA GLU A 3 17.46 10.55 42.78
C GLU A 3 16.29 10.86 43.72
N PRO A 4 16.54 11.49 44.90
CA PRO A 4 15.44 11.89 45.77
C PRO A 4 14.60 12.93 45.02
N ALA A 5 13.28 12.78 45.04
CA ALA A 5 12.36 13.78 44.52
C ALA A 5 12.75 15.15 45.10
N ASN A 6 12.91 16.16 44.25
CA ASN A 6 13.41 17.46 44.70
C ASN A 6 12.43 18.03 45.74
N PHE A 7 12.96 18.36 46.91
CA PHE A 7 12.22 18.97 48.03
C PHE A 7 11.31 20.15 47.61
N PHE A 8 11.75 20.91 46.60
CA PHE A 8 10.98 22.02 46.02
C PHE A 8 9.75 21.56 45.23
N ASP A 9 9.80 20.42 44.54
CA ASP A 9 8.67 19.85 43.80
C ASP A 9 7.58 19.37 44.78
N GLU A 10 7.98 18.81 45.92
CA GLU A 10 7.07 18.31 46.97
C GLU A 10 6.27 19.43 47.64
N ILE A 11 6.93 20.55 47.96
CA ILE A 11 6.29 21.74 48.55
C ILE A 11 5.37 22.44 47.54
N ALA A 12 5.81 22.56 46.29
CA ALA A 12 5.00 23.13 45.22
C ALA A 12 3.73 22.31 44.99
N ASP A 13 3.83 20.98 45.01
CA ASP A 13 2.68 20.10 44.91
C ASP A 13 1.72 20.28 46.10
N ALA A 14 2.22 20.41 47.33
CA ALA A 14 1.36 20.59 48.51
C ALA A 14 0.52 21.88 48.47
N GLN A 15 0.97 22.93 47.76
CA GLN A 15 0.29 24.23 47.70
C GLN A 15 -0.75 24.35 46.56
N ILE A 16 -0.72 23.47 45.55
CA ILE A 16 -1.65 23.56 44.41
C ILE A 16 -2.99 22.90 44.78
N ALA A 17 -4.08 23.68 44.69
CA ALA A 17 -5.43 23.19 44.93
C ALA A 17 -5.78 21.99 44.01
N ALA A 18 -6.42 20.96 44.57
CA ALA A 18 -6.80 19.72 43.87
C ALA A 18 -7.48 19.90 42.47
N PRO A 19 -8.39 20.87 42.25
CA PRO A 19 -8.96 21.08 40.91
C PRO A 19 -7.96 21.63 39.89
N VAL A 20 -6.92 22.35 40.32
CA VAL A 20 -5.85 22.87 39.45
C VAL A 20 -4.89 21.74 39.06
N LYS A 21 -4.53 20.85 40.00
CA LYS A 21 -3.75 19.63 39.71
C LYS A 21 -4.41 18.76 38.64
N ARG A 22 -5.72 18.49 38.79
CA ARG A 22 -6.50 17.70 37.81
C ARG A 22 -6.53 18.35 36.41
N LYS A 23 -6.50 19.68 36.32
CA LYS A 23 -6.43 20.38 35.03
C LYS A 23 -5.04 20.28 34.41
N LEU A 24 -3.98 20.39 35.21
CA LEU A 24 -2.59 20.25 34.76
C LEU A 24 -2.33 18.84 34.24
N THR A 25 -2.68 17.79 35.01
CA THR A 25 -2.51 16.40 34.57
C THR A 25 -3.29 16.09 33.30
N LYS A 26 -4.54 16.55 33.20
CA LYS A 26 -5.34 16.39 31.97
C LYS A 26 -4.74 17.13 30.76
N THR A 27 -4.04 18.24 30.99
CA THR A 27 -3.36 19.00 29.92
C THR A 27 -2.08 18.28 29.47
N GLU A 28 -1.34 17.71 30.42
CA GLU A 28 -0.15 16.89 30.14
C GLU A 28 -0.50 15.59 29.41
N GLU A 29 -1.55 14.89 29.84
CA GLU A 29 -2.09 13.71 29.16
C GLU A 29 -2.50 14.03 27.71
N ARG A 30 -3.14 15.18 27.48
CA ARG A 30 -3.50 15.64 26.12
C ARG A 30 -2.28 15.93 25.27
N ARG A 31 -1.25 16.57 25.83
CA ARG A 31 0.01 16.84 25.13
C ARG A 31 0.77 15.56 24.82
N PHE A 32 0.78 14.60 25.73
CA PHE A 32 1.37 13.28 25.51
C PHE A 32 0.66 12.55 24.37
N LYS A 33 -0.68 12.46 24.40
CA LYS A 33 -1.48 11.86 23.33
C LYS A 33 -1.29 12.55 21.98
N ALA A 34 -1.20 13.89 21.95
CA ALA A 34 -0.94 14.63 20.73
C ALA A 34 0.45 14.32 20.14
N ARG A 35 1.47 14.18 21.00
CA ARG A 35 2.83 13.77 20.58
C ARG A 35 2.85 12.33 20.08
N GLU A 36 2.13 11.42 20.70
CA GLU A 36 2.02 10.03 20.22
C GLU A 36 1.33 9.96 18.86
N ALA A 37 0.21 10.67 18.69
CA ALA A 37 -0.49 10.74 17.41
C ALA A 37 0.37 11.39 16.30
N GLU A 38 1.16 12.42 16.64
CA GLU A 38 2.10 13.02 15.70
C GLU A 38 3.22 12.04 15.32
N LYS A 39 3.76 11.31 16.29
CA LYS A 39 4.79 10.29 16.05
C LYS A 39 4.25 9.14 15.19
N GLU A 40 3.04 8.65 15.47
CA GLU A 40 2.36 7.63 14.69
C GLU A 40 2.18 8.09 13.23
N LEU A 41 1.67 9.30 13.02
CA LEU A 41 1.55 9.89 11.69
C LEU A 41 2.90 10.00 10.97
N GLN A 42 3.97 10.39 11.68
CA GLN A 42 5.32 10.45 11.11
C GLN A 42 5.84 9.06 10.73
N ASP A 43 5.57 8.04 11.54
CA ASP A 43 6.02 6.68 11.29
C ASP A 43 5.24 6.04 10.13
N GLU A 44 3.93 6.28 10.03
CA GLU A 44 3.12 5.92 8.86
C GLU A 44 3.66 6.58 7.58
N GLN A 45 3.97 7.88 7.64
CA GLN A 45 4.54 8.59 6.49
C GLN A 45 5.90 8.03 6.07
N LYS A 46 6.77 7.67 7.03
CA LYS A 46 8.06 7.02 6.75
C LYS A 46 7.86 5.66 6.10
N LEU A 47 6.98 4.83 6.67
CA LEU A 47 6.68 3.50 6.13
C LEU A 47 6.13 3.60 4.69
N GLY A 48 5.21 4.53 4.44
CA GLY A 48 4.68 4.78 3.11
C GLY A 48 5.75 5.25 2.11
N LYS A 49 6.71 6.09 2.53
CA LYS A 49 7.85 6.50 1.69
C LYS A 49 8.75 5.32 1.35
N LEU A 50 9.10 4.50 2.34
CA LEU A 50 9.92 3.30 2.14
C LEU A 50 9.23 2.32 1.20
N TYR A 51 7.94 2.07 1.39
CA TYR A 51 7.14 1.20 0.53
C TYR A 51 7.13 1.70 -0.92
N ARG A 52 6.86 3.00 -1.15
CA ARG A 52 6.87 3.58 -2.51
C ARG A 52 8.23 3.46 -3.18
N ARG A 53 9.32 3.67 -2.43
CA ARG A 53 10.68 3.50 -2.93
C ARG A 53 10.94 2.05 -3.33
N TRP A 54 10.66 1.11 -2.42
CA TRP A 54 10.82 -0.32 -2.67
C TRP A 54 9.99 -0.78 -3.88
N ARG A 55 8.73 -0.33 -4.02
CA ARG A 55 7.91 -0.63 -5.21
C ARG A 55 8.48 -0.06 -6.50
N ARG A 56 9.06 1.14 -6.46
CA ARG A 56 9.76 1.73 -7.62
C ARG A 56 10.96 0.85 -8.00
N GLU A 57 11.78 0.45 -7.03
CA GLU A 57 12.94 -0.41 -7.26
C GLU A 57 12.53 -1.76 -7.89
N LYS A 58 11.44 -2.38 -7.41
CA LYS A 58 10.90 -3.62 -8.01
C LYS A 58 10.45 -3.44 -9.46
N ARG A 59 9.74 -2.35 -9.75
CA ARG A 59 9.31 -2.02 -11.12
C ARG A 59 10.51 -1.78 -12.02
N ASP A 60 11.48 -1.01 -11.56
CA ASP A 60 12.65 -0.66 -12.36
C ASP A 60 13.53 -1.91 -12.61
N ALA A 61 13.59 -2.85 -11.65
CA ALA A 61 14.23 -4.16 -11.85
C ALA A 61 13.54 -5.00 -12.94
N LEU A 62 12.21 -4.98 -13.02
CA LEU A 62 11.48 -5.63 -14.11
C LEU A 62 11.77 -4.98 -15.47
N LEU A 63 11.77 -3.65 -15.53
CA LEU A 63 11.99 -2.89 -16.76
C LEU A 63 13.44 -2.95 -17.26
N ASN A 64 14.40 -3.14 -16.36
CA ASN A 64 15.81 -3.33 -16.71
C ASN A 64 16.15 -4.81 -16.98
N GLY A 65 15.18 -5.72 -16.84
CA GLY A 65 15.36 -7.15 -17.09
C GLY A 65 15.28 -7.55 -18.57
N PRO A 66 15.47 -8.84 -18.89
CA PRO A 66 15.49 -9.36 -20.26
C PRO A 66 14.24 -9.07 -21.09
N HIS A 67 13.09 -8.93 -20.43
CA HIS A 67 11.79 -8.65 -21.06
C HIS A 67 11.30 -7.22 -20.82
N GLY A 68 12.20 -6.31 -20.45
CA GLY A 68 11.89 -4.92 -20.09
C GLY A 68 11.05 -4.18 -21.13
N SER A 69 11.38 -4.32 -22.43
CA SER A 69 10.62 -3.73 -23.53
C SER A 69 9.19 -4.27 -23.60
N ALA A 70 9.01 -5.58 -23.50
CA ALA A 70 7.69 -6.21 -23.56
C ALA A 70 6.82 -5.81 -22.35
N ILE A 71 7.44 -5.65 -21.18
CA ILE A 71 6.79 -5.15 -19.97
C ILE A 71 6.40 -3.67 -20.16
N ALA A 72 7.29 -2.83 -20.69
CA ALA A 72 7.00 -1.43 -20.97
C ALA A 72 5.82 -1.26 -21.95
N ASP A 73 5.75 -2.10 -22.99
CA ASP A 73 4.64 -2.11 -23.94
C ASP A 73 3.32 -2.51 -23.27
N LEU A 74 3.35 -3.49 -22.36
CA LEU A 74 2.17 -3.89 -21.58
C LEU A 74 1.72 -2.76 -20.65
N LEU A 75 2.64 -2.08 -19.96
CA LEU A 75 2.31 -0.93 -19.11
C LEU A 75 1.71 0.23 -19.93
N SER A 76 2.26 0.49 -21.11
CA SER A 76 1.76 1.52 -22.02
C SER A 76 0.36 1.20 -22.53
N PHE A 77 0.10 -0.07 -22.88
CA PHE A 77 -1.24 -0.54 -23.22
C PHE A 77 -2.24 -0.31 -22.07
N MET A 78 -1.86 -0.66 -20.83
CA MET A 78 -2.74 -0.44 -19.66
C MET A 78 -3.00 1.04 -19.38
N ALA A 79 -2.04 1.92 -19.66
CA ALA A 79 -2.23 3.35 -19.48
C ALA A 79 -3.37 3.91 -20.35
N GLY A 80 -3.54 3.40 -21.57
CA GLY A 80 -4.59 3.78 -22.53
C GLY A 80 -5.86 2.93 -22.49
N MET A 81 -5.98 2.01 -21.54
CA MET A 81 -7.08 1.05 -21.47
C MET A 81 -8.42 1.72 -21.13
N THR A 82 -9.51 1.23 -21.71
CA THR A 82 -10.90 1.52 -21.32
C THR A 82 -11.49 0.36 -20.51
N LEU A 83 -12.70 0.53 -19.95
CA LEU A 83 -13.36 -0.53 -19.18
C LEU A 83 -13.57 -1.84 -19.97
N ASP A 84 -13.78 -1.73 -21.29
CA ASP A 84 -14.06 -2.89 -22.17
C ASP A 84 -12.79 -3.64 -22.62
N ALA A 85 -11.60 -3.12 -22.31
CA ALA A 85 -10.34 -3.71 -22.78
C ALA A 85 -9.83 -4.87 -21.89
N ALA A 86 -10.63 -5.31 -20.92
CA ALA A 86 -10.33 -6.50 -20.10
C ALA A 86 -10.02 -7.77 -20.92
N PRO A 87 -10.79 -8.15 -21.97
CA PRO A 87 -10.47 -9.30 -22.81
C PRO A 87 -9.13 -9.13 -23.55
N ALA A 88 -8.85 -7.93 -24.05
CA ALA A 88 -7.59 -7.62 -24.75
C ALA A 88 -6.38 -7.71 -23.81
N LEU A 89 -6.53 -7.28 -22.55
CA LEU A 89 -5.49 -7.44 -21.53
C LEU A 89 -5.22 -8.92 -21.22
N ILE A 90 -6.28 -9.73 -21.04
CA ILE A 90 -6.16 -11.17 -20.80
C ILE A 90 -5.43 -11.85 -21.96
N GLU A 91 -5.81 -11.53 -23.20
CA GLU A 91 -5.19 -12.15 -24.37
C GLU A 91 -3.73 -11.75 -24.54
N ARG A 92 -3.39 -10.47 -24.29
CA ARG A 92 -2.00 -9.99 -24.33
C ARG A 92 -1.12 -10.71 -23.31
N VAL A 93 -1.65 -10.99 -22.12
CA VAL A 93 -0.95 -11.79 -21.09
C VAL A 93 -0.87 -13.25 -21.52
N ARG A 94 -1.94 -13.83 -22.07
CA ARG A 94 -1.97 -15.22 -22.55
C ARG A 94 -0.93 -15.47 -23.65
N SER A 95 -0.81 -14.53 -24.58
CA SER A 95 0.14 -14.62 -25.71
C SER A 95 1.59 -14.31 -25.33
N ALA A 96 1.82 -13.77 -24.13
CA ALA A 96 3.15 -13.37 -23.67
C ALA A 96 3.93 -14.58 -23.14
N GLY A 97 4.52 -15.36 -24.06
CA GLY A 97 5.33 -16.53 -23.72
C GLY A 97 6.47 -16.24 -22.73
N TRP A 98 7.05 -15.04 -22.81
CA TRP A 98 8.13 -14.56 -21.94
C TRP A 98 7.76 -14.46 -20.45
N ILE A 99 6.47 -14.45 -20.10
CA ILE A 99 6.02 -14.44 -18.69
C ILE A 99 6.47 -15.72 -17.98
N ARG A 100 6.61 -16.83 -18.71
CA ARG A 100 7.07 -18.11 -18.14
C ARG A 100 8.56 -18.10 -17.79
N ASP A 101 9.33 -17.23 -18.43
CA ASP A 101 10.76 -17.10 -18.20
C ASP A 101 11.06 -16.24 -16.95
N LEU A 102 10.05 -15.55 -16.42
CA LEU A 102 10.15 -14.77 -15.19
C LEU A 102 10.18 -15.65 -13.94
N SER A 103 10.96 -15.25 -12.95
CA SER A 103 10.92 -15.84 -11.61
C SER A 103 9.52 -15.68 -10.96
N ALA A 104 9.22 -16.47 -9.93
CA ALA A 104 7.97 -16.34 -9.19
C ALA A 104 7.78 -14.91 -8.64
N ASP A 105 8.83 -14.34 -8.04
CA ASP A 105 8.82 -12.96 -7.54
C ASP A 105 8.56 -11.93 -8.65
N GLN A 106 9.17 -12.11 -9.81
CA GLN A 106 8.96 -11.22 -10.96
C GLN A 106 7.54 -11.32 -11.51
N ARG A 107 6.95 -12.53 -11.55
CA ARG A 107 5.55 -12.73 -11.92
C ARG A 107 4.62 -12.08 -10.91
N PHE A 108 4.92 -12.16 -9.62
CA PHE A 108 4.17 -11.47 -8.58
C PHE A 108 4.27 -9.94 -8.71
N ASP A 109 5.47 -9.42 -8.93
CA ASP A 109 5.69 -7.99 -9.14
C ASP A 109 4.97 -7.47 -10.40
N LEU A 110 4.95 -8.26 -11.48
CA LEU A 110 4.21 -7.96 -12.70
C LEU A 110 2.68 -8.02 -12.46
N LEU A 111 2.18 -9.04 -11.77
CA LEU A 111 0.77 -9.17 -11.41
C LEU A 111 0.31 -7.95 -10.60
N PHE A 112 1.13 -7.48 -9.66
CA PHE A 112 0.85 -6.27 -8.89
C PHE A 112 0.74 -5.03 -9.78
N LEU A 113 1.64 -4.87 -10.77
CA LEU A 113 1.55 -3.76 -11.73
C LEU A 113 0.28 -3.82 -12.57
N ILE A 114 -0.13 -5.02 -13.00
CA ILE A 114 -1.37 -5.24 -13.74
C ILE A 114 -2.59 -4.91 -12.88
N GLY A 115 -2.62 -5.40 -11.63
CA GLY A 115 -3.68 -5.08 -10.67
C GLY A 115 -3.84 -3.57 -10.45
N ASN A 116 -2.73 -2.85 -10.29
CA ASN A 116 -2.76 -1.39 -10.20
C ASN A 116 -3.23 -0.71 -11.48
N GLY A 117 -2.87 -1.25 -12.65
CA GLY A 117 -3.36 -0.74 -13.94
C GLY A 117 -4.88 -0.87 -14.07
N ILE A 118 -5.42 -2.05 -13.71
CA ILE A 118 -6.88 -2.30 -13.68
C ILE A 118 -7.57 -1.36 -12.70
N ALA A 119 -7.07 -1.25 -11.47
CA ALA A 119 -7.62 -0.36 -10.45
C ALA A 119 -7.59 1.11 -10.90
N SER A 120 -6.49 1.55 -11.51
CA SER A 120 -6.34 2.91 -12.04
C SER A 120 -7.31 3.20 -13.19
N CYS A 121 -7.54 2.22 -14.07
CA CYS A 121 -8.54 2.31 -15.13
C CYS A 121 -9.94 2.50 -14.53
N ARG A 122 -10.32 1.69 -13.54
CA ARG A 122 -11.62 1.80 -12.86
C ARG A 122 -11.83 3.18 -12.23
N VAL A 123 -10.84 3.68 -11.48
CA VAL A 123 -10.90 5.02 -10.85
C VAL A 123 -11.04 6.12 -11.89
N ARG A 124 -10.31 6.04 -13.00
CA ARG A 124 -10.42 7.03 -14.10
C ARG A 124 -11.81 7.09 -14.70
N HIS A 125 -12.54 5.98 -14.67
CA HIS A 125 -13.91 5.87 -15.17
C HIS A 125 -14.98 6.00 -14.06
N GLY A 126 -14.62 6.50 -12.86
CA GLY A 126 -15.57 6.79 -11.79
C GLY A 126 -16.06 5.57 -11.00
N LEU A 127 -15.40 4.43 -11.14
CA LEU A 127 -15.69 3.21 -10.39
C LEU A 127 -14.77 3.07 -9.18
N THR A 128 -15.18 2.26 -8.21
CA THR A 128 -14.31 1.84 -7.09
C THR A 128 -13.09 1.07 -7.63
N PRO A 129 -11.87 1.25 -7.07
CA PRO A 129 -10.66 0.57 -7.57
C PRO A 129 -10.79 -0.95 -7.57
N PHE A 130 -11.39 -1.46 -6.51
CA PHE A 130 -11.80 -2.84 -6.35
C PHE A 130 -13.27 -2.84 -5.94
N GLU A 131 -13.99 -3.84 -6.44
CA GLU A 131 -15.39 -4.04 -6.10
C GLU A 131 -15.45 -5.24 -5.18
N ASP A 132 -15.69 -4.94 -3.90
CA ASP A 132 -15.81 -5.91 -2.81
C ASP A 132 -17.15 -6.66 -2.85
N GLU A 133 -17.98 -6.44 -3.88
CA GLU A 133 -19.12 -7.29 -4.14
C GLU A 133 -18.62 -8.70 -4.46
N ILE A 134 -18.72 -9.58 -3.47
CA ILE A 134 -18.60 -11.02 -3.62
C ILE A 134 -19.98 -11.53 -4.01
N PRO A 135 -20.13 -12.03 -5.24
CA PRO A 135 -21.04 -13.12 -5.45
C PRO A 135 -20.34 -14.15 -6.34
N TRP A 136 -20.28 -15.40 -5.88
CA TRP A 136 -19.92 -16.65 -6.59
C TRP A 136 -20.61 -16.85 -7.98
N THR A 137 -21.25 -15.82 -8.52
CA THR A 137 -22.09 -15.76 -9.70
C THR A 137 -21.46 -14.98 -10.86
N GLN A 138 -20.32 -14.29 -10.67
CA GLN A 138 -19.65 -13.56 -11.75
C GLN A 138 -18.49 -14.37 -12.35
N ALA A 139 -18.36 -14.33 -13.68
CA ALA A 139 -17.18 -14.85 -14.39
C ALA A 139 -15.89 -14.27 -13.77
N PRO A 140 -14.77 -15.03 -13.73
CA PRO A 140 -13.56 -14.57 -13.08
C PRO A 140 -13.13 -13.22 -13.66
N LYS A 141 -13.04 -12.20 -12.80
CA LYS A 141 -12.59 -10.84 -13.15
C LYS A 141 -11.21 -10.94 -13.82
N ALA A 142 -10.89 -10.01 -14.73
CA ALA A 142 -9.65 -10.07 -15.53
C ALA A 142 -8.38 -10.34 -14.69
N PHE A 143 -8.30 -9.76 -13.50
CA PHE A 143 -7.21 -10.02 -12.56
C PHE A 143 -7.07 -11.50 -12.15
N ALA A 144 -8.18 -12.17 -11.83
CA ALA A 144 -8.17 -13.59 -11.43
C ALA A 144 -7.74 -14.49 -12.60
N GLN A 145 -8.20 -14.21 -13.81
CA GLN A 145 -7.76 -14.95 -15.01
C GLN A 145 -6.26 -14.75 -15.26
N ILE A 146 -5.77 -13.52 -15.13
CA ILE A 146 -4.35 -13.20 -15.32
C ILE A 146 -3.49 -13.86 -14.24
N LYS A 147 -3.94 -13.86 -12.97
CA LYS A 147 -3.27 -14.60 -11.87
C LYS A 147 -3.10 -16.08 -12.22
N SER A 148 -4.15 -16.69 -12.76
CA SER A 148 -4.12 -18.09 -13.19
C SER A 148 -3.18 -18.35 -14.36
N LEU A 149 -3.20 -17.48 -15.37
CA LEU A 149 -2.28 -17.55 -16.51
C LEU A 149 -0.79 -17.42 -16.08
N MET A 150 -0.52 -16.68 -15.01
CA MET A 150 0.81 -16.53 -14.43
C MET A 150 1.22 -17.71 -13.54
N GLY A 151 0.32 -18.65 -13.25
CA GLY A 151 0.57 -19.81 -12.39
C GLY A 151 0.70 -19.44 -10.90
N LEU A 152 -0.02 -18.41 -10.44
CA LEU A 152 0.05 -17.89 -9.07
C LEU A 152 -1.14 -18.34 -8.21
N ASP A 153 -1.91 -19.34 -8.63
CA ASP A 153 -3.17 -19.76 -7.98
C ASP A 153 -2.99 -20.58 -6.68
N GLY A 154 -1.75 -20.88 -6.27
CA GLY A 154 -1.45 -21.73 -5.11
C GLY A 154 -0.44 -21.16 -4.10
N GLN A 155 -0.20 -19.84 -4.13
CA GLN A 155 0.65 -19.12 -3.16
C GLN A 155 -0.17 -18.21 -2.25
#